data_AF-A0A7R9M753-F1
#
_entry.id   AF-A0A7R9M753-F1
#
_cell.length_a   1.000
_cell.length_b   1.000
_cell.length_c   1.000
_cell.angle_alpha   90.00
_cell.angle_beta   90.00
_cell.angle_gamma   90.00
#
_symmetry.space_group_name_H-M   'P 1'
#
loop_
_entity.id
_entity.type
_entity.pdbx_description
1 polymer ?
#
loop_
_entity_poly.entity_id
_entity_poly.type
_entity_poly.pdbx_seq_one_letter_code
_entity_poly.pdbx_strand_id
1 'polypeptide(L)'
;MEIEKIIGEDEGVDDESSDDIDDSVYDRAVELEFTLLPIARPVANTYSFNELETNKLAELFNATSFFKESAPTAVVSHIETEQQLGPVMSKLFEAQFHRVIQMSKSITTFNSINESDKITLIKGSALDMFNMRTVPYYSRTNQTWTIILLTAIVLFNPDRPNLEHKEFVKLQQNTYMYLLQRYLAVRYQSQTESTLKFLKLLNCLKDLKVLSENLRLSMENKDPDHVPPLMKEILNINEKKSDNTYDGCMGATVTTNNIIVF
;
A
#
# COMPACT_ATOMS: atom_id res chain seq x y z
N MET A 1 -39.03 19.81 -13.53
CA MET A 1 -39.14 18.60 -14.41
C MET A 1 -38.55 19.01 -15.74
N GLU A 2 -37.25 18.79 -15.87
CA GLU A 2 -36.33 19.84 -16.34
C GLU A 2 -35.03 19.16 -16.82
N ILE A 3 -35.15 18.33 -17.85
CA ILE A 3 -34.02 17.54 -18.37
C ILE A 3 -33.79 17.77 -19.87
N GLU A 4 -34.71 18.33 -20.65
CA GLU A 4 -34.56 18.24 -22.12
C GLU A 4 -34.47 19.56 -22.88
N LYS A 5 -34.17 20.69 -22.24
CA LYS A 5 -33.88 21.92 -23.00
C LYS A 5 -32.85 22.77 -22.28
N ILE A 6 -31.70 22.96 -22.96
CA ILE A 6 -30.74 24.05 -22.78
C ILE A 6 -29.77 23.69 -21.63
N ILE A 7 -28.51 23.30 -21.84
CA ILE A 7 -27.44 23.96 -22.60
C ILE A 7 -26.42 22.89 -23.04
N GLY A 8 -26.05 22.93 -24.32
CA GLY A 8 -24.83 22.31 -24.83
C GLY A 8 -23.67 23.30 -24.75
N GLU A 9 -22.48 22.72 -24.67
CA GLU A 9 -21.16 23.31 -24.93
C GLU A 9 -20.70 24.49 -24.05
N ASP A 10 -19.60 24.17 -23.38
CA ASP A 10 -18.48 25.00 -22.99
C ASP A 10 -18.40 25.58 -21.58
N GLU A 11 -17.16 25.48 -21.11
CA GLU A 11 -16.52 26.06 -19.94
C GLU A 11 -16.84 25.51 -18.54
N GLY A 12 -15.83 24.83 -18.04
CA GLY A 12 -15.60 24.53 -16.64
C GLY A 12 -14.20 23.94 -16.50
N VAL A 13 -13.18 24.67 -16.96
CA VAL A 13 -11.83 24.49 -16.42
C VAL A 13 -11.95 24.91 -14.96
N ASP A 14 -12.21 23.94 -14.10
CA ASP A 14 -11.88 24.10 -12.70
C ASP A 14 -10.36 24.24 -12.67
N ASP A 15 -9.95 25.48 -12.42
CA ASP A 15 -8.69 25.87 -11.81
C ASP A 15 -8.61 25.15 -10.45
N GLU A 16 -8.39 23.84 -10.50
CA GLU A 16 -7.69 23.15 -9.42
C GLU A 16 -6.30 23.75 -9.46
N SER A 17 -6.10 24.70 -8.53
CA SER A 17 -4.83 25.16 -8.01
C SER A 17 -3.69 24.28 -8.47
N SER A 18 -2.64 24.89 -9.05
CA SER A 18 -1.35 24.25 -9.19
C SER A 18 -0.92 23.69 -7.83
N ASP A 19 -1.33 22.46 -7.54
CA ASP A 19 -0.61 21.59 -6.64
C ASP A 19 0.73 21.43 -7.34
N ASP A 20 1.69 22.28 -6.96
CA ASP A 20 3.04 22.24 -7.49
C ASP A 20 3.49 20.79 -7.43
N ILE A 21 3.55 20.16 -8.61
CA ILE A 21 3.98 18.78 -8.74
C ILE A 21 5.43 18.80 -8.27
N ASP A 22 5.67 18.20 -7.10
CA ASP A 22 6.96 18.19 -6.43
C ASP A 22 8.09 17.76 -7.38
N ASP A 23 9.18 18.53 -7.39
CA ASP A 23 10.36 18.33 -8.26
C ASP A 23 10.87 16.88 -8.22
N SER A 24 10.78 16.23 -7.04
CA SER A 24 11.20 14.83 -6.89
C SER A 24 10.38 13.83 -7.74
N VAL A 25 9.12 14.17 -8.06
CA VAL A 25 8.25 13.35 -8.92
C VAL A 25 8.64 13.52 -10.38
N TYR A 26 8.98 14.74 -10.80
CA TYR A 26 9.50 15.00 -12.14
C TYR A 26 10.83 14.30 -12.37
N ASP A 27 11.77 14.39 -11.42
CA ASP A 27 13.05 13.69 -11.51
C ASP A 27 12.86 12.18 -11.70
N ARG A 28 11.89 11.59 -10.99
CA ARG A 28 11.56 10.17 -11.13
C ARG A 28 10.92 9.85 -12.48
N ALA A 29 10.07 10.74 -13.02
CA ALA A 29 9.50 10.58 -14.35
C ALA A 29 10.58 10.64 -15.43
N VAL A 30 11.54 11.56 -15.31
CA VAL A 30 12.70 11.66 -16.20
C VAL A 30 13.56 10.41 -16.11
N GLU A 31 13.90 9.94 -14.91
CA GLU A 31 14.67 8.70 -14.74
C GLU A 31 14.00 7.51 -15.44
N LEU A 32 12.68 7.42 -15.36
CA LEU A 32 11.90 6.35 -15.99
C LEU A 32 12.00 6.38 -17.53
N GLU A 33 12.01 7.56 -18.16
CA GLU A 33 12.17 7.71 -19.62
C GLU A 33 13.49 7.13 -20.13
N PHE A 34 14.56 7.26 -19.33
CA PHE A 34 15.89 6.78 -19.68
C PHE A 34 16.22 5.39 -19.12
N THR A 35 15.32 4.79 -18.35
CA THR A 35 15.50 3.44 -17.81
C THR A 35 15.33 2.39 -18.91
N LEU A 36 16.33 1.53 -19.11
CA LEU A 36 16.21 0.39 -20.02
C LEU A 36 15.34 -0.71 -19.40
N LEU A 37 14.14 -0.90 -19.96
CA LEU A 37 13.18 -1.91 -19.48
C LEU A 37 13.07 -3.09 -20.47
N PRO A 38 13.10 -4.35 -19.99
CA PRO A 38 12.99 -5.53 -20.87
C PRO A 38 11.70 -5.57 -21.69
N ILE A 39 10.61 -5.04 -21.13
CA ILE A 39 9.27 -5.03 -21.74
C ILE A 39 9.03 -3.85 -22.69
N ALA A 40 9.91 -2.83 -22.67
CA ALA A 40 9.76 -1.67 -23.53
C ALA A 40 10.15 -2.04 -24.97
N ARG A 41 9.22 -1.81 -25.89
CA ARG A 41 9.39 -2.02 -27.32
C ARG A 41 8.78 -0.85 -28.09
N PRO A 42 9.40 -0.35 -29.18
CA PRO A 42 8.78 0.63 -30.04
C PRO A 42 7.46 0.09 -30.58
N VAL A 43 6.37 0.83 -30.39
CA VAL A 43 5.05 0.48 -30.95
C VAL A 43 4.72 1.52 -32.01
N ALA A 44 4.31 1.06 -33.20
CA ALA A 44 3.91 1.97 -34.29
C ALA A 44 2.72 2.86 -33.90
N ASN A 45 1.85 2.37 -33.01
CA ASN A 45 0.77 3.12 -32.40
C ASN A 45 1.02 3.26 -30.88
N THR A 46 1.26 4.49 -30.44
CA THR A 46 1.51 4.83 -29.03
C THR A 46 0.32 4.53 -28.11
N TYR A 47 -0.89 4.32 -28.67
CA TYR A 47 -2.13 4.04 -27.95
C TYR A 47 -2.55 2.56 -27.99
N SER A 48 -1.60 1.65 -28.21
CA SER A 48 -1.81 0.20 -28.12
C SER A 48 -0.71 -0.47 -27.31
N PHE A 49 -1.04 -1.58 -26.64
CA PHE A 49 -0.04 -2.36 -25.90
C PHE A 49 0.72 -3.33 -26.81
N ASN A 50 1.99 -3.55 -26.51
CA ASN A 50 2.78 -4.63 -27.09
C ASN A 50 2.56 -5.95 -26.33
N GLU A 51 3.01 -7.07 -26.90
CA GLU A 51 2.82 -8.40 -26.33
C GLU A 51 3.39 -8.55 -24.91
N LEU A 52 4.58 -8.02 -24.64
CA LEU A 52 5.22 -8.12 -23.32
C LEU A 52 4.46 -7.28 -22.27
N GLU A 53 3.99 -6.09 -22.65
CA GLU A 53 3.12 -5.26 -21.81
C GLU A 53 1.82 -6.00 -21.49
N THR A 54 1.15 -6.56 -22.51
CA THR A 54 -0.08 -7.35 -22.34
C THR A 54 0.13 -8.54 -21.42
N ASN A 55 1.21 -9.31 -21.61
CA ASN A 55 1.52 -10.46 -20.76
C ASN A 55 1.75 -10.05 -19.31
N LYS A 56 2.47 -8.94 -19.08
CA LYS A 56 2.75 -8.44 -17.72
C LYS A 56 1.49 -7.89 -17.04
N LEU A 57 0.63 -7.19 -17.79
CA LEU A 57 -0.66 -6.72 -17.31
C LEU A 57 -1.60 -7.90 -16.98
N ALA A 58 -1.62 -8.95 -17.80
CA ALA A 58 -2.43 -10.14 -17.57
C ALA A 58 -1.98 -10.90 -16.31
N GLU A 59 -0.68 -11.09 -16.13
CA GLU A 59 -0.11 -11.66 -14.91
C GLU A 59 -0.58 -10.88 -13.68
N LEU A 60 -0.40 -9.56 -13.69
CA LEU A 60 -0.74 -8.70 -12.57
C LEU A 60 -2.25 -8.70 -12.28
N PHE A 61 -3.09 -8.66 -13.31
CA PHE A 61 -4.54 -8.74 -13.16
C PHE A 61 -4.97 -10.06 -12.50
N ASN A 62 -4.41 -11.18 -12.96
CA ASN A 62 -4.70 -12.49 -12.39
C ASN A 62 -4.26 -12.58 -10.92
N ALA A 63 -3.09 -12.00 -10.58
CA ALA A 63 -2.61 -11.91 -9.21
C ALA A 63 -3.54 -11.11 -8.29
N THR A 64 -4.30 -10.14 -8.82
CA THR A 64 -5.26 -9.35 -8.02
C THR A 64 -6.62 -10.03 -7.81
N SER A 65 -6.83 -11.23 -8.35
CA SER A 65 -8.10 -11.97 -8.20
C SER A 65 -8.46 -12.27 -6.73
N PHE A 66 -7.46 -12.50 -5.88
CA PHE A 66 -7.62 -12.67 -4.43
C PHE A 66 -8.25 -11.47 -3.71
N PHE A 67 -8.31 -10.30 -4.35
CA PHE A 67 -8.92 -9.09 -3.78
C PHE A 67 -10.42 -9.02 -4.04
N LYS A 68 -10.93 -9.81 -5.00
CA LYS A 68 -12.34 -9.85 -5.38
C LYS A 68 -13.17 -10.76 -4.48
N GLU A 69 -12.52 -11.60 -3.67
CA GLU A 69 -13.22 -12.42 -2.69
C GLU A 69 -13.86 -11.51 -1.63
N SER A 70 -15.16 -11.64 -1.39
CA SER A 70 -15.83 -10.90 -0.31
C SER A 70 -15.23 -11.32 1.04
N ALA A 71 -15.23 -10.41 2.02
CA ALA A 71 -14.98 -10.83 3.40
C ALA A 71 -16.02 -11.91 3.78
N PRO A 72 -15.66 -12.95 4.56
CA PRO A 72 -16.63 -13.98 4.91
C PRO A 72 -17.83 -13.31 5.59
N THR A 73 -19.03 -13.45 5.01
CA THR A 73 -20.28 -12.84 5.49
C THR A 73 -20.54 -13.12 6.98
N ALA A 74 -20.05 -14.26 7.47
CA ALA A 74 -20.09 -14.68 8.87
C ALA A 74 -19.35 -13.74 9.85
N VAL A 75 -18.44 -12.90 9.38
CA VAL A 75 -17.66 -11.98 10.24
C VAL A 75 -18.44 -10.70 10.57
N VAL A 76 -19.37 -10.28 9.71
CA VAL A 76 -20.12 -9.02 9.85
C VAL A 76 -21.50 -9.23 10.48
N SER A 77 -22.08 -10.43 10.41
CA SER A 77 -23.45 -10.73 10.83
C SER A 77 -23.70 -10.69 12.35
N HIS A 78 -22.71 -10.35 13.18
CA HIS A 78 -22.80 -10.38 14.65
C HIS A 78 -22.30 -9.11 15.34
N ILE A 79 -22.26 -7.96 14.65
CA ILE A 79 -21.94 -6.68 15.28
C ILE A 79 -23.23 -6.08 15.86
N GLU A 80 -23.43 -6.28 17.16
CA GLU A 80 -24.57 -5.69 17.88
C GLU A 80 -24.14 -4.53 18.79
N THR A 81 -22.84 -4.46 19.13
CA THR A 81 -22.29 -3.47 20.07
C THR A 81 -20.94 -2.90 19.63
N GLU A 82 -20.63 -1.67 20.06
CA GLU A 82 -19.36 -0.99 19.77
C GLU A 82 -18.12 -1.74 20.30
N GLN A 83 -18.29 -2.49 21.41
CA GLN A 83 -17.24 -3.34 21.98
C GLN A 83 -16.83 -4.52 21.08
N GLN A 84 -17.71 -4.98 20.18
CA GLN A 84 -17.42 -6.06 19.24
C GLN A 84 -16.74 -5.56 17.95
N LEU A 85 -16.76 -4.25 17.70
CA LEU A 85 -16.23 -3.65 16.47
C LEU A 85 -14.71 -3.81 16.36
N GLY A 86 -13.97 -3.62 17.46
CA GLY A 86 -12.51 -3.76 17.49
C GLY A 86 -12.03 -5.16 17.03
N PRO A 87 -12.48 -6.24 17.68
CA PRO A 87 -12.14 -7.62 17.30
C PRO A 87 -12.57 -7.99 15.88
N VAL A 88 -13.74 -7.54 15.42
CA VAL A 88 -14.22 -7.80 14.06
C VAL A 88 -13.33 -7.12 13.03
N MET A 89 -13.00 -5.85 13.23
CA MET A 89 -12.06 -5.13 12.36
C MET A 89 -10.69 -5.82 12.32
N SER A 90 -10.18 -6.27 13.48
CA SER A 90 -8.91 -7.00 13.58
C SER A 90 -8.87 -8.24 12.68
N LYS A 91 -9.94 -9.06 12.69
CA LYS A 91 -10.09 -10.23 11.81
C LYS A 91 -10.21 -9.86 10.33
N LEU A 92 -10.91 -8.77 10.02
CA LEU A 92 -11.00 -8.27 8.65
C LEU A 92 -9.62 -7.81 8.13
N PHE A 93 -8.84 -7.10 8.95
CA PHE A 93 -7.48 -6.69 8.60
C PHE A 93 -6.57 -7.90 8.35
N GLU A 94 -6.60 -8.89 9.24
CA GLU A 94 -5.83 -10.13 9.08
C GLU A 94 -6.16 -10.85 7.76
N ALA A 95 -7.45 -11.02 7.45
CA ALA A 95 -7.87 -11.61 6.17
C ALA A 95 -7.38 -10.80 4.96
N GLN A 96 -7.38 -9.47 5.05
CA GLN A 96 -6.91 -8.60 3.98
C GLN A 96 -5.38 -8.69 3.80
N PHE A 97 -4.62 -8.81 4.88
CA PHE A 97 -3.17 -9.04 4.82
C PHE A 97 -2.81 -10.40 4.24
N HIS A 98 -3.56 -11.45 4.57
CA HIS A 98 -3.41 -12.73 3.88
C HIS A 98 -3.58 -12.59 2.37
N ARG A 99 -4.59 -11.84 1.92
CA ARG A 99 -4.79 -11.57 0.48
C ARG A 99 -3.63 -10.78 -0.14
N VAL A 100 -3.08 -9.77 0.53
CA VAL A 100 -1.87 -9.05 0.08
C VAL A 100 -0.72 -10.05 -0.17
N ILE A 101 -0.48 -10.95 0.79
CA ILE A 101 0.59 -11.95 0.70
C ILE A 101 0.35 -12.90 -0.47
N GLN A 102 -0.87 -13.42 -0.64
CA GLN A 102 -1.20 -14.34 -1.73
C GLN A 102 -1.09 -13.67 -3.12
N MET A 103 -1.56 -12.43 -3.26
CA MET A 103 -1.37 -11.66 -4.49
C MET A 103 0.10 -11.44 -4.80
N SER A 104 0.91 -11.06 -3.80
CA SER A 104 2.34 -10.84 -4.00
C SER A 104 3.05 -12.13 -4.44
N LYS A 105 2.71 -13.27 -3.83
CA LYS A 105 3.20 -14.61 -4.23
C LYS A 105 2.73 -15.07 -5.61
N SER A 106 1.71 -14.44 -6.17
CA SER A 106 1.21 -14.75 -7.52
C SER A 106 1.97 -13.98 -8.62
N ILE A 107 2.87 -13.07 -8.23
CA ILE A 107 3.73 -12.32 -9.15
C ILE A 107 5.08 -13.04 -9.28
N THR A 108 5.44 -13.45 -10.50
CA THR A 108 6.66 -14.23 -10.78
C THR A 108 7.92 -13.52 -10.31
N THR A 109 8.00 -12.21 -10.54
CA THR A 109 9.17 -11.42 -10.17
C THR A 109 9.32 -11.25 -8.66
N PHE A 110 8.21 -11.24 -7.90
CA PHE A 110 8.25 -11.24 -6.43
C PHE A 110 8.82 -12.56 -5.90
N ASN A 111 8.44 -13.70 -6.50
CA ASN A 111 8.95 -15.01 -6.09
C ASN A 111 10.46 -15.18 -6.30
N SER A 112 11.04 -14.42 -7.23
CA SER A 112 12.47 -14.44 -7.54
C SER A 112 13.32 -13.61 -6.57
N ILE A 113 12.70 -12.82 -5.69
CA ILE A 113 13.38 -12.04 -4.64
C ILE A 113 13.80 -12.96 -3.49
N ASN A 114 14.85 -12.61 -2.75
CA ASN A 114 15.24 -13.35 -1.55
C ASN A 114 14.18 -13.20 -0.43
N GLU A 115 14.22 -14.06 0.59
CA GLU A 115 13.18 -14.05 1.64
C GLU A 115 13.22 -12.78 2.52
N SER A 116 14.42 -12.25 2.80
CA SER A 116 14.61 -11.04 3.62
C SER A 116 13.94 -9.81 2.97
N ASP A 117 14.18 -9.60 1.69
CA ASP A 117 13.60 -8.51 0.90
C ASP A 117 12.10 -8.73 0.70
N LYS A 118 11.63 -9.97 0.47
CA LYS A 118 10.18 -10.27 0.41
C LYS A 118 9.45 -9.81 1.68
N ILE A 119 9.99 -10.14 2.86
CA ILE A 119 9.41 -9.73 4.14
C ILE A 119 9.42 -8.20 4.25
N THR A 120 10.54 -7.57 3.94
CA THR A 120 10.71 -6.10 3.98
C THR A 120 9.70 -5.39 3.08
N LEU A 121 9.51 -5.87 1.86
CA LEU A 121 8.54 -5.32 0.90
C LEU A 121 7.10 -5.50 1.38
N ILE A 122 6.73 -6.68 1.87
CA ILE A 122 5.38 -6.95 2.38
C ILE A 122 5.08 -6.08 3.60
N LYS A 123 5.96 -6.06 4.60
CA LYS A 123 5.78 -5.22 5.80
C LYS A 123 5.62 -3.75 5.45
N GLY A 124 6.42 -3.26 4.51
CA GLY A 124 6.35 -1.88 4.08
C GLY A 124 5.08 -1.52 3.31
N SER A 125 4.55 -2.43 2.50
CA SER A 125 3.50 -2.12 1.52
C SER A 125 2.10 -2.61 1.91
N ALA A 126 1.96 -3.50 2.89
CA ALA A 126 0.68 -4.14 3.19
C ALA A 126 -0.43 -3.16 3.58
N LEU A 127 -0.11 -2.12 4.36
CA LEU A 127 -1.06 -1.06 4.71
C LEU A 127 -1.42 -0.18 3.52
N ASP A 128 -0.43 0.21 2.73
CA ASP A 128 -0.66 1.03 1.54
C ASP A 128 -1.59 0.30 0.54
N MET A 129 -1.34 -0.99 0.32
CA MET A 129 -2.19 -1.83 -0.52
C MET A 129 -3.58 -2.04 0.06
N PHE A 130 -3.69 -2.17 1.39
CA PHE A 130 -4.97 -2.25 2.07
C PHE A 130 -5.80 -0.97 1.81
N ASN A 131 -5.19 0.20 2.00
CA ASN A 131 -5.82 1.49 1.76
C ASN A 131 -6.21 1.67 0.28
N MET A 132 -5.35 1.32 -0.67
CA MET A 132 -5.69 1.38 -2.09
C MET A 132 -6.89 0.53 -2.48
N ARG A 133 -7.24 -0.53 -1.73
CA ARG A 133 -8.42 -1.34 -1.99
C ARG A 133 -9.71 -0.75 -1.43
N THR A 134 -9.64 0.09 -0.39
CA THR A 134 -10.83 0.76 0.15
C THR A 134 -11.25 1.94 -0.73
N VAL A 135 -10.29 2.61 -1.38
CA VAL A 135 -10.52 3.73 -2.31
C VAL A 135 -11.52 3.44 -3.46
N PRO A 136 -11.42 2.33 -4.23
CA PRO A 136 -12.38 2.03 -5.30
C PRO A 136 -13.81 1.76 -4.82
N TYR A 137 -14.04 1.52 -3.52
CA TYR A 137 -15.42 1.42 -3.00
C TYR A 137 -16.12 2.79 -3.01
N TYR A 138 -15.36 3.89 -3.01
CA TYR A 138 -15.89 5.26 -2.98
C TYR A 138 -15.97 5.94 -4.36
N SER A 139 -15.23 5.47 -5.38
CA SER A 139 -15.22 6.07 -6.72
C SER A 139 -15.78 5.13 -7.79
N ARG A 140 -16.88 5.54 -8.41
CA ARG A 140 -17.72 4.71 -9.30
C ARG A 140 -17.21 4.56 -10.74
N THR A 141 -15.94 4.79 -11.00
CA THR A 141 -15.39 4.79 -12.38
C THR A 141 -14.30 3.75 -12.56
N ASN A 142 -14.12 3.28 -13.81
CA ASN A 142 -13.25 2.22 -14.34
C ASN A 142 -11.73 2.31 -14.00
N GLN A 143 -11.34 2.65 -12.78
CA GLN A 143 -9.95 2.83 -12.33
C GLN A 143 -9.29 1.53 -11.85
N THR A 144 -9.90 0.37 -12.11
CA THR A 144 -9.39 -0.94 -11.67
C THR A 144 -7.93 -1.17 -12.08
N TRP A 145 -7.56 -0.84 -13.31
CA TRP A 145 -6.19 -1.00 -13.78
C TRP A 145 -5.21 -0.01 -13.14
N THR A 146 -5.62 1.24 -12.94
CA THR A 146 -4.81 2.24 -12.23
C THR A 146 -4.45 1.75 -10.83
N ILE A 147 -5.44 1.28 -10.08
CA ILE A 147 -5.23 0.80 -8.70
C ILE A 147 -4.37 -0.47 -8.68
N ILE A 148 -4.59 -1.39 -9.62
CA ILE A 148 -3.77 -2.61 -9.76
C ILE A 148 -2.29 -2.25 -10.00
N LEU A 149 -2.02 -1.30 -10.89
CA LEU A 149 -0.67 -0.86 -11.20
C LEU A 149 -0.04 -0.09 -10.05
N LEU A 150 -0.77 0.80 -9.39
CA LEU A 150 -0.29 1.51 -8.20
C LEU A 150 0.01 0.54 -7.04
N THR A 151 -0.80 -0.50 -6.87
CA THR A 151 -0.56 -1.57 -5.89
C THR A 151 0.80 -2.24 -6.13
N ALA A 152 1.12 -2.55 -7.39
CA ALA A 152 2.43 -3.11 -7.75
C ALA A 152 3.58 -2.11 -7.55
N ILE A 153 3.39 -0.84 -7.91
CA ILE A 153 4.38 0.23 -7.70
C ILE A 153 4.74 0.38 -6.21
N VAL A 154 3.74 0.25 -5.32
CA VAL A 154 3.96 0.33 -3.88
C VAL A 154 4.55 -0.96 -3.30
N LEU A 155 4.21 -2.13 -3.86
CA LEU A 155 4.84 -3.41 -3.51
C LEU A 155 6.36 -3.33 -3.70
N PHE A 156 6.78 -2.95 -4.90
CA PHE A 156 8.19 -2.91 -5.31
C PHE A 156 8.80 -1.55 -5.01
N ASN A 157 8.74 -1.09 -3.76
CA ASN A 157 9.35 0.18 -3.38
C ASN A 157 10.84 -0.02 -3.02
N PRO A 158 11.81 0.56 -3.77
CA PRO A 158 13.24 0.41 -3.50
C PRO A 158 13.74 1.24 -2.30
N ASP A 159 12.93 2.20 -1.85
CA ASP A 159 13.29 3.09 -0.74
C ASP A 159 13.03 2.45 0.63
N ARG A 160 12.60 1.18 0.67
CA ARG A 160 12.40 0.47 1.94
C ARG A 160 13.75 0.29 2.66
N PRO A 161 13.80 0.53 3.97
CA PRO A 161 15.00 0.29 4.75
C PRO A 161 15.33 -1.21 4.74
N ASN A 162 16.61 -1.55 4.84
CA ASN A 162 17.11 -2.93 4.93
C ASN A 162 16.92 -3.82 3.69
N LEU A 163 16.58 -3.25 2.53
CA LEU A 163 16.63 -4.00 1.27
C LEU A 163 18.08 -4.30 0.86
N GLU A 164 18.36 -5.56 0.58
CA GLU A 164 19.63 -6.06 0.05
C GLU A 164 19.74 -5.77 -1.45
N HIS A 165 18.68 -6.05 -2.23
CA HIS A 165 18.71 -5.96 -3.71
C HIS A 165 17.90 -4.78 -4.25
N LYS A 166 18.23 -3.55 -3.82
CA LYS A 166 17.51 -2.32 -4.19
C LYS A 166 17.38 -2.09 -5.69
N GLU A 167 18.44 -2.31 -6.46
CA GLU A 167 18.42 -2.10 -7.92
C GLU A 167 17.45 -3.04 -8.64
N PHE A 168 17.36 -4.30 -8.18
CA PHE A 168 16.37 -5.22 -8.72
C PHE A 168 14.95 -4.76 -8.42
N VAL A 169 14.68 -4.36 -7.17
CA VAL A 169 13.37 -3.83 -6.76
C VAL A 169 13.02 -2.57 -7.56
N LYS A 170 13.98 -1.65 -7.74
CA LYS A 170 13.82 -0.43 -8.53
C LYS A 170 13.48 -0.74 -9.98
N LEU A 171 14.16 -1.71 -10.60
CA LEU A 171 13.84 -2.16 -11.95
C LEU A 171 12.39 -2.69 -12.05
N GLN A 172 11.96 -3.46 -11.05
CA GLN A 172 10.57 -3.92 -10.99
C GLN A 172 9.59 -2.76 -10.80
N GLN A 173 9.90 -1.79 -9.94
CA GLN A 173 9.08 -0.59 -9.77
C GLN A 173 8.91 0.18 -11.08
N ASN A 174 10.03 0.46 -11.75
CA ASN A 174 10.07 1.20 -13.01
C ASN A 174 9.28 0.45 -14.09
N THR A 175 9.32 -0.89 -14.10
CA THR A 175 8.49 -1.71 -15.00
C THR A 175 6.99 -1.42 -14.81
N TYR A 176 6.50 -1.35 -13.58
CA TYR A 176 5.08 -1.07 -13.31
C TYR A 176 4.70 0.41 -13.50
N MET A 177 5.62 1.33 -13.20
CA MET A 177 5.44 2.76 -13.50
C MET A 177 5.33 3.01 -15.02
N TYR A 178 6.18 2.34 -15.81
CA TYR A 178 6.09 2.35 -17.26
C TYR A 178 4.74 1.81 -17.74
N LEU A 179 4.29 0.66 -17.23
CA LEU A 179 2.97 0.12 -17.58
C LEU A 179 1.82 1.07 -17.22
N LEU A 180 1.93 1.81 -16.11
CA LEU A 180 0.97 2.86 -15.76
C LEU A 180 0.99 4.00 -16.78
N GLN A 181 2.15 4.50 -17.19
CA GLN A 181 2.25 5.51 -18.26
C GLN A 181 1.63 5.00 -19.57
N ARG A 182 1.94 3.76 -19.98
CA ARG A 182 1.38 3.15 -21.19
C ARG A 182 -0.14 3.00 -21.10
N TYR A 183 -0.65 2.55 -19.97
CA TYR A 183 -2.09 2.45 -19.74
C TYR A 183 -2.79 3.80 -19.82
N LEU A 184 -2.24 4.84 -19.20
CA LEU A 184 -2.79 6.18 -19.27
C LEU A 184 -2.74 6.73 -20.70
N ALA A 185 -1.63 6.53 -21.42
CA ALA A 185 -1.52 6.95 -22.82
C ALA A 185 -2.60 6.30 -23.69
N VAL A 186 -2.80 4.98 -23.59
CA VAL A 186 -3.87 4.24 -24.29
C VAL A 186 -5.26 4.76 -23.90
N ARG A 187 -5.48 5.03 -22.61
CA ARG A 187 -6.79 5.41 -22.05
C ARG A 187 -7.23 6.83 -22.40
N TYR A 188 -6.29 7.77 -22.44
CA TYR A 188 -6.55 9.20 -22.67
C TYR A 188 -6.27 9.62 -24.11
N GLN A 189 -5.46 8.88 -24.86
CA GLN A 189 -5.06 9.23 -26.23
C GLN A 189 -4.46 10.64 -26.37
N SER A 190 -3.90 11.16 -25.29
CA SER A 190 -3.27 12.48 -25.19
C SER A 190 -2.01 12.38 -24.33
N GLN A 191 -0.87 12.77 -24.89
CA GLN A 191 0.42 12.71 -24.18
C GLN A 191 0.43 13.63 -22.97
N THR A 192 -0.09 14.85 -23.13
CA THR A 192 -0.12 15.84 -22.05
C THR A 192 -1.01 15.38 -20.90
N GLU A 193 -2.25 14.97 -21.18
CA GLU A 193 -3.19 14.52 -20.14
C GLU A 193 -2.71 13.27 -19.43
N SER A 194 -2.19 12.28 -20.17
CA SER A 194 -1.68 11.05 -19.59
C SER A 194 -0.45 11.30 -18.69
N THR A 195 0.44 12.21 -19.09
CA THR A 195 1.61 12.63 -18.30
C THR A 195 1.18 13.36 -17.03
N LEU A 196 0.30 14.35 -17.14
CA LEU A 196 -0.24 15.07 -15.97
C LEU A 196 -0.95 14.12 -15.00
N LYS A 197 -1.75 13.18 -15.52
CA LYS A 197 -2.43 12.19 -14.68
C LYS A 197 -1.43 11.24 -14.00
N PHE A 198 -0.39 10.82 -14.71
CA PHE A 198 0.67 9.98 -14.15
C PHE A 198 1.37 10.69 -12.98
N LEU A 199 1.78 11.94 -13.16
CA LEU A 199 2.43 12.74 -12.12
C LEU A 199 1.53 12.93 -10.90
N LYS A 200 0.25 13.30 -11.11
CA LYS A 200 -0.74 13.43 -10.02
C LYS A 200 -0.90 12.12 -9.24
N LEU A 201 -0.94 10.97 -9.92
CA LEU A 201 -1.04 9.66 -9.26
C LEU A 201 0.20 9.31 -8.44
N LEU A 202 1.41 9.59 -8.96
CA LEU A 202 2.65 9.37 -8.21
C LEU A 202 2.74 10.29 -6.98
N ASN A 203 2.28 11.54 -7.10
CA ASN A 203 2.27 12.44 -5.95
C ASN A 203 1.29 11.96 -4.87
N CYS A 204 0.11 11.46 -5.27
CA CYS A 204 -0.89 10.89 -4.37
C CYS A 204 -0.38 9.64 -3.60
N LEU A 205 0.63 8.93 -4.10
CA LEU A 205 1.28 7.85 -3.33
C LEU A 205 1.94 8.37 -2.05
N LYS A 206 2.28 9.65 -1.95
CA LYS A 206 2.81 10.27 -0.73
C LYS A 206 1.72 10.45 0.32
N ASP A 207 0.55 10.93 -0.08
CA ASP A 207 -0.61 11.08 0.82
C ASP A 207 -1.06 9.72 1.37
N LEU A 208 -0.95 8.68 0.54
CA LEU A 208 -1.22 7.32 0.97
C LEU A 208 -0.31 6.88 2.12
N LYS A 209 0.98 7.27 2.12
CA LYS A 209 1.89 6.95 3.23
C LYS A 209 1.43 7.59 4.53
N VAL A 210 0.94 8.84 4.47
CA VAL A 210 0.39 9.54 5.65
C VAL A 210 -0.85 8.81 6.17
N LEU A 211 -1.75 8.40 5.27
CA LEU A 211 -2.94 7.63 5.63
C LEU A 211 -2.58 6.28 6.27
N SER A 212 -1.62 5.56 5.69
CA SER A 212 -1.12 4.29 6.22
C SER A 212 -0.53 4.45 7.61
N GLU A 213 0.24 5.50 7.86
CA GLU A 213 0.83 5.76 9.17
C GLU A 213 -0.24 6.10 10.23
N ASN A 214 -1.23 6.92 9.86
CA ASN A 214 -2.37 7.21 10.74
C ASN A 214 -3.16 5.94 11.10
N LEU A 215 -3.38 5.05 10.12
CA LEU A 215 -4.03 3.77 10.35
C LEU A 215 -3.20 2.86 11.27
N ARG A 216 -1.88 2.80 11.05
CA ARG A 216 -0.94 2.05 11.90
C ARG A 216 -1.05 2.49 13.36
N LEU A 217 -1.00 3.80 13.62
CA LEU A 217 -1.12 4.37 14.97
C LEU A 217 -2.48 4.07 15.63
N SER A 218 -3.57 4.15 14.85
CA SER A 218 -4.92 3.79 15.33
C SER A 218 -5.02 2.31 15.72
N MET A 219 -4.27 1.45 15.04
CA MET A 219 -4.20 0.01 15.33
C MET A 219 -3.30 -0.33 16.51
N GLU A 220 -2.20 0.42 16.71
CA GLU A 220 -1.26 0.24 17.82
C GLU A 220 -1.85 0.63 19.18
N ASN A 221 -2.75 1.62 19.21
CA ASN A 221 -3.44 2.07 20.44
C ASN A 221 -4.49 1.08 20.99
N LYS A 222 -4.66 -0.10 20.36
CA LYS A 222 -5.61 -1.12 20.79
C LYS A 222 -4.92 -2.16 21.67
N ASP A 223 -5.71 -2.85 22.49
CA ASP A 223 -5.24 -3.93 23.38
C ASP A 223 -4.44 -4.98 22.57
N PRO A 224 -3.12 -5.13 22.83
CA PRO A 224 -2.25 -6.05 22.09
C PRO A 224 -2.70 -7.51 22.13
N ASP A 225 -3.44 -7.91 23.17
CA ASP A 225 -3.91 -9.28 23.34
C ASP A 225 -5.01 -9.67 22.33
N HIS A 226 -5.63 -8.67 21.70
CA HIS A 226 -6.70 -8.85 20.72
C HIS A 226 -6.23 -8.62 19.26
N VAL A 227 -4.93 -8.42 19.04
CA VAL A 227 -4.33 -8.24 17.71
C VAL A 227 -3.76 -9.58 17.20
N PRO A 228 -4.20 -10.09 16.04
CA PRO A 228 -3.68 -11.32 15.47
C PRO A 228 -2.17 -11.30 15.22
N PRO A 229 -1.46 -12.44 15.33
CA PRO A 229 0.00 -12.49 15.18
C PRO A 229 0.52 -11.94 13.86
N LEU A 230 -0.17 -12.23 12.75
CA LEU A 230 0.21 -11.71 11.42
C LEU A 230 0.18 -10.19 11.38
N MET A 231 -0.84 -9.59 12.00
CA MET A 231 -0.99 -8.14 12.07
C MET A 231 0.08 -7.52 12.96
N LYS A 232 0.43 -8.14 14.10
CA LYS A 232 1.55 -7.70 14.94
C LYS A 232 2.86 -7.68 14.14
N GLU A 233 3.11 -8.74 13.36
CA GLU A 233 4.33 -8.87 12.55
C GLU A 233 4.41 -7.83 11.43
N ILE A 234 3.33 -7.64 10.67
CA ILE A 234 3.28 -6.70 9.54
C ILE A 234 3.40 -5.25 10.03
N LEU A 235 2.73 -4.92 11.13
CA LEU A 235 2.69 -3.56 11.67
C LEU A 235 3.85 -3.26 12.63
N ASN A 236 4.68 -4.26 12.94
CA ASN A 236 5.72 -4.21 13.96
C ASN A 236 5.17 -3.75 15.33
N ILE A 237 3.97 -4.21 15.70
CA ILE A 237 3.40 -3.95 17.04
C ILE A 237 4.14 -4.86 18.03
N ASN A 238 5.07 -4.28 18.77
CA ASN A 238 5.78 -4.98 19.83
C ASN A 238 4.85 -5.13 21.03
N GLU A 239 4.74 -6.34 21.57
CA GLU A 239 4.25 -6.53 22.93
C GLU A 239 5.13 -5.66 23.84
N LYS A 240 4.53 -4.75 24.61
CA LYS A 240 5.27 -3.94 25.58
C LYS A 240 6.13 -4.91 26.38
N LYS A 241 7.45 -4.79 26.27
CA LYS A 241 8.35 -5.42 27.25
C LYS A 241 7.88 -4.89 28.60
N SER A 242 7.34 -5.77 29.43
CA SER A 242 7.26 -5.50 30.85
C SER A 242 8.68 -5.17 31.29
N ASP A 243 8.95 -3.90 31.58
CA ASP A 243 10.12 -3.51 32.36
C ASP A 243 9.93 -4.12 33.76
N ASN A 244 10.26 -5.40 33.88
CA ASN A 244 10.58 -6.02 35.16
C ASN A 244 12.04 -5.64 35.48
N THR A 245 12.27 -4.36 35.78
CA THR A 245 13.40 -3.98 36.63
C THR A 245 13.03 -4.40 38.05
N TYR A 246 13.43 -5.62 38.38
CA TYR A 246 13.72 -5.99 39.76
C TYR A 246 14.83 -5.06 40.26
N ASP A 247 14.47 -4.01 41.01
CA ASP A 247 15.44 -3.30 41.84
C ASP A 247 15.72 -4.15 43.09
N GLY A 248 16.64 -5.11 42.91
CA GLY A 248 17.28 -5.83 43.99
C GLY A 248 18.61 -5.17 44.32
N CYS A 249 18.61 -4.16 45.19
CA CYS A 249 19.82 -3.74 45.90
C CYS A 249 19.79 -4.25 47.35
N MET A 250 20.61 -5.27 47.61
CA MET A 250 21.03 -5.68 48.94
C MET A 250 21.75 -4.53 49.65
N GLY A 251 21.40 -4.29 50.91
CA GLY A 251 22.12 -3.40 51.82
C GLY A 251 22.20 -3.99 53.24
N ALA A 252 23.33 -4.64 53.50
CA ALA A 252 24.04 -4.82 54.78
C ALA A 252 23.27 -5.16 56.08
N THR A 253 23.66 -6.29 56.66
CA THR A 253 23.50 -6.71 58.05
C THR A 253 24.02 -5.68 59.06
N VAL A 254 23.20 -5.30 60.04
CA VAL A 254 23.67 -4.83 61.35
C VAL A 254 22.86 -5.54 62.43
N THR A 255 23.53 -6.43 63.16
CA THR A 255 23.09 -7.00 64.43
C THR A 255 23.23 -5.94 65.51
N THR A 256 22.22 -5.72 66.37
CA THR A 256 22.37 -5.62 67.85
C THR A 256 20.99 -5.70 68.50
N ASN A 257 20.86 -6.61 69.47
CA ASN A 257 19.74 -6.77 70.40
C ASN A 257 19.56 -5.51 71.27
N ASN A 258 18.32 -5.13 71.59
CA ASN A 258 17.80 -5.11 72.97
C ASN A 258 16.42 -4.42 73.08
N ILE A 259 15.46 -5.20 73.57
CA ILE A 259 14.38 -4.92 74.53
C ILE A 259 14.31 -3.46 75.06
N ILE A 260 13.14 -2.83 75.02
CA ILE A 260 12.32 -2.45 76.19
C ILE A 260 10.94 -1.93 75.74
N VAL A 261 9.93 -2.50 76.39
CA VAL A 261 8.54 -2.11 76.50
C VAL A 261 8.42 -0.77 77.22
N PHE A 262 7.61 0.16 76.72
CA PHE A 262 6.51 0.85 77.42
C PHE A 262 5.72 1.69 76.42
#